data_AF-R8CI50-F1
#
_entry.id   AF-R8CI50-F1
#
_cell.length_a   1.000
_cell.length_b   1.000
_cell.length_c   1.000
_cell.angle_alpha   90.00
_cell.angle_beta   90.00
_cell.angle_gamma   90.00
#
_symmetry.space_group_name_H-M   'P 1'
#
loop_
_entity.id
_entity.type
_entity.pdbx_description
1 polymer ?
#
loop_
_entity_poly.entity_id
_entity_poly.type
_entity_poly.pdbx_seq_one_letter_code
_entity_poly.pdbx_strand_id
1 'polypeptide(L)'
;MKKFKMFFDIEKEEQWLNEQLQKGYRCTNISGLGIYTFEKTDKRYVMRLDYQDYLPKKKLVEYKGIYKDFGWNYIKGPRLSGIRYWQKENDDQNEIFSDRQSKDNYYKRLMGYSFWFGTLCLAYSYMFYKDSGLYHEGLWSMKDSLFWKAFLFETPFVLVKLSPTLLFVFLASIFYKVYRKYSMLKEK
;
A
#
# COMPACT_ATOMS: atom_id res chain seq x y z
N MET A 1 16.04 7.96 13.86
CA MET A 1 14.68 8.55 13.91
C MET A 1 13.66 7.51 13.50
N LYS A 2 12.58 7.32 14.27
CA LYS A 2 11.46 6.45 13.90
C LYS A 2 10.26 7.31 13.49
N LYS A 3 9.55 6.92 12.44
CA LYS A 3 8.30 7.57 12.00
C LYS A 3 7.22 6.53 11.79
N PHE A 4 6.01 6.85 12.25
CA PHE A 4 4.82 6.04 12.01
C PHE A 4 4.01 6.65 10.86
N LYS A 5 3.71 5.84 9.85
CA LYS A 5 2.81 6.19 8.74
C LYS A 5 2.29 4.91 8.07
N MET A 6 1.07 4.93 7.54
CA MET A 6 0.53 3.80 6.78
C MET A 6 0.19 4.24 5.37
N PHE A 7 0.48 3.36 4.40
CA PHE A 7 0.21 3.59 2.99
C PHE A 7 -0.49 2.38 2.39
N PHE A 8 -1.41 2.67 1.48
CA PHE A 8 -2.10 1.69 0.64
C PHE A 8 -1.80 1.94 -0.86
N ASP A 9 -1.27 3.11 -1.21
CA ASP A 9 -0.76 3.46 -2.53
C ASP A 9 0.76 3.41 -2.48
N ILE A 10 1.35 2.41 -3.16
CA ILE A 10 2.81 2.17 -3.20
C ILE A 10 3.54 3.39 -3.76
N GLU A 11 2.95 4.12 -4.72
CA GLU A 11 3.61 5.30 -5.30
C GLU A 11 3.69 6.44 -4.28
N LYS A 12 2.64 6.63 -3.46
CA LYS A 12 2.64 7.63 -2.39
C LYS A 12 3.63 7.27 -1.29
N GLU A 13 3.77 5.98 -0.99
CA GLU A 13 4.79 5.49 -0.06
C GLU A 13 6.19 5.79 -0.58
N GLU A 14 6.47 5.47 -1.85
CA GLU A 14 7.75 5.76 -2.50
C GLU A 14 8.07 7.27 -2.48
N GLN A 15 7.10 8.11 -2.84
CA GLN A 15 7.26 9.57 -2.81
C GLN A 15 7.62 10.07 -1.41
N TRP A 16 6.87 9.65 -0.39
CA TRP A 16 7.11 10.06 0.98
C TRP A 16 8.45 9.56 1.52
N LEU A 17 8.87 8.35 1.14
CA LEU A 17 10.18 7.81 1.50
C LEU A 17 11.29 8.68 0.89
N ASN A 18 11.19 9.00 -0.40
CA ASN A 18 12.15 9.87 -1.07
C ASN A 18 12.20 11.29 -0.47
N GLU A 19 11.07 11.85 -0.04
CA GLU A 19 11.05 13.13 0.71
C GLU A 19 11.84 13.04 2.02
N GLN A 20 11.85 11.88 2.69
CA GLN A 20 12.68 11.69 3.88
C GLN A 20 14.15 11.58 3.49
N LEU A 21 14.47 10.84 2.43
CA LEU A 21 15.86 10.65 2.00
C LEU A 21 16.51 11.96 1.56
N GLN A 22 15.75 12.83 0.87
CA GLN A 22 16.21 14.17 0.45
C GLN A 22 16.56 15.10 1.63
N LYS A 23 16.04 14.82 2.83
CA LYS A 23 16.35 15.57 4.06
C LYS A 23 17.64 15.09 4.74
N GLY A 24 18.46 14.28 4.06
CA GLY A 24 19.71 13.73 4.61
C GLY A 24 19.47 12.52 5.52
N TYR A 25 18.48 11.68 5.17
CA TYR A 25 18.21 10.44 5.89
C TYR A 25 18.42 9.23 4.99
N ARG A 26 18.74 8.09 5.61
CA ARG A 26 18.80 6.77 4.99
C ARG A 26 17.79 5.87 5.70
N CYS A 27 16.98 5.13 4.95
CA CYS A 27 16.09 4.14 5.53
C CYS A 27 16.86 2.86 5.85
N THR A 28 16.70 2.34 7.07
CA THR A 28 17.37 1.12 7.54
C THR A 28 16.41 -0.01 7.85
N ASN A 29 15.17 0.29 8.24
CA ASN A 29 14.17 -0.74 8.55
C ASN A 29 12.75 -0.25 8.28
N ILE A 30 11.90 -1.17 7.80
CA ILE A 30 10.49 -0.93 7.50
C ILE A 30 9.66 -2.06 8.12
N SER A 31 8.87 -1.71 9.13
CA SER A 31 7.98 -2.63 9.82
C SER A 31 6.64 -2.76 9.08
N GLY A 32 6.04 -3.95 9.14
CA GLY A 32 4.66 -4.19 8.67
C GLY A 32 3.58 -3.42 9.42
N LEU A 33 3.94 -2.83 10.56
CA LEU A 33 3.05 -1.97 11.35
C LEU A 33 3.18 -0.48 10.98
N GLY A 34 3.74 -0.16 9.81
CA GLY A 34 3.89 1.25 9.38
C GLY A 34 4.96 2.03 10.15
N ILE A 35 5.94 1.35 10.74
CA ILE A 35 7.06 2.00 11.44
C ILE A 35 8.29 1.98 10.54
N TYR A 36 8.78 3.17 10.18
CA TYR A 36 9.98 3.39 9.37
C TYR A 36 11.11 3.89 10.24
N THR A 37 12.28 3.26 10.12
CA THR A 37 13.49 3.65 10.83
C THR A 37 14.46 4.32 9.86
N PHE A 38 14.91 5.51 10.25
CA PHE A 38 15.81 6.35 9.48
C PHE A 38 17.05 6.69 10.29
N GLU A 39 18.18 6.76 9.61
CA GLU A 39 19.46 7.23 10.14
C GLU A 39 19.89 8.49 9.39
N LYS A 40 20.53 9.44 10.08
CA LYS A 40 21.09 10.62 9.40
C LYS A 40 22.29 10.20 8.57
N THR A 41 22.44 10.82 7.41
CA THR A 41 23.56 10.58 6.51
C THR A 41 23.84 11.82 5.68
N ASP A 42 25.11 12.00 5.32
CA ASP A 42 25.55 13.10 4.45
C ASP A 42 25.36 12.75 2.96
N LYS A 43 25.07 11.48 2.67
CA LYS A 43 24.86 10.96 1.32
C LYS A 43 23.40 11.12 0.91
N ARG A 44 23.20 11.41 -0.38
CA ARG A 44 21.85 11.43 -0.98
C ARG A 44 21.48 10.02 -1.40
N TYR A 45 20.33 9.53 -0.92
CA TYR A 45 19.79 8.24 -1.32
C TYR A 45 18.49 8.42 -2.10
N VAL A 46 18.19 7.45 -2.96
CA VAL A 46 16.91 7.31 -3.66
C VAL A 46 16.31 5.95 -3.33
N MET A 47 14.98 5.92 -3.21
CA MET A 47 14.20 4.71 -2.98
C MET A 47 13.27 4.44 -4.15
N ARG A 48 13.21 3.17 -4.55
CA ARG A 48 12.22 2.65 -5.49
C ARG A 48 11.52 1.45 -4.90
N LEU A 49 10.21 1.38 -5.11
CA LEU A 49 9.38 0.28 -4.67
C LEU A 49 8.97 -0.55 -5.88
N ASP A 50 9.15 -1.86 -5.78
CA ASP A 50 8.56 -2.82 -6.73
C ASP A 50 7.50 -3.65 -5.99
N TYR A 51 6.48 -4.06 -6.74
CA TYR A 51 5.49 -5.01 -6.28
C TYR A 51 5.70 -6.33 -7.02
N GLN A 52 6.01 -7.37 -6.25
CA GLN A 52 6.13 -8.72 -6.75
C GLN A 52 5.15 -9.61 -5.98
N ASP A 53 4.43 -10.44 -6.73
CA ASP A 53 3.61 -11.50 -6.16
C ASP A 53 4.50 -12.55 -5.45
N TYR A 54 3.91 -13.68 -5.07
CA TYR A 54 4.65 -14.77 -4.44
C TYR A 54 5.81 -15.24 -5.33
N LEU A 55 7.04 -15.01 -4.85
CA LEU A 55 8.28 -15.49 -5.46
C LEU A 55 8.84 -16.66 -4.63
N PRO A 56 9.04 -17.84 -5.25
CA PRO A 56 9.78 -18.93 -4.61
C PRO A 56 11.16 -18.46 -4.13
N LYS A 57 11.66 -19.01 -3.01
CA LYS A 57 12.92 -18.59 -2.39
C LYS A 57 14.10 -18.51 -3.38
N LYS A 58 14.23 -19.49 -4.29
CA LYS A 58 15.29 -19.53 -5.31
C LYS A 58 15.22 -18.32 -6.26
N LYS A 59 14.04 -18.07 -6.83
CA LYS A 59 13.79 -16.92 -7.72
C LYS A 59 13.94 -15.59 -6.99
N LEU A 60 13.61 -15.53 -5.69
CA LEU A 60 13.81 -14.32 -4.89
C LEU A 60 15.31 -14.00 -4.71
N VAL A 61 16.17 -15.01 -4.55
CA VAL A 61 17.62 -14.80 -4.44
C VAL A 61 18.18 -14.28 -5.76
N GLU A 62 17.79 -14.89 -6.87
CA GLU A 62 18.18 -14.46 -8.22
C GLU A 62 17.70 -13.03 -8.52
N TYR A 63 16.41 -12.76 -8.29
CA TYR A 63 15.83 -11.42 -8.40
C TYR A 63 16.61 -10.39 -7.59
N LYS A 64 17.01 -10.72 -6.35
CA LYS A 64 17.82 -9.82 -5.53
C LYS A 64 19.24 -9.63 -6.04
N GLY A 65 19.83 -10.65 -6.64
CA GLY A 65 21.16 -10.59 -7.25
C GLY A 65 21.20 -9.54 -8.35
N ILE A 66 20.24 -9.60 -9.28
CA ILE A 66 20.13 -8.67 -10.41
C ILE A 66 20.20 -7.21 -9.94
N TYR A 67 19.34 -6.80 -8.99
CA TYR A 67 19.33 -5.42 -8.51
C TYR A 67 20.59 -5.03 -7.73
N LYS A 68 21.18 -5.98 -7.01
CA LYS A 68 22.42 -5.75 -6.27
C LYS A 68 23.58 -5.43 -7.22
N ASP A 69 23.63 -6.07 -8.38
CA ASP A 69 24.64 -5.82 -9.40
C ASP A 69 24.51 -4.40 -10.00
N PHE A 70 23.30 -3.83 -10.01
CA PHE A 70 23.04 -2.42 -10.36
C PHE A 70 23.20 -1.43 -9.19
N GLY A 71 23.75 -1.88 -8.06
CA GLY A 71 24.04 -1.04 -6.88
C GLY A 71 22.84 -0.82 -5.93
N TRP A 72 21.71 -1.48 -6.15
CA TRP A 72 20.55 -1.36 -5.26
C TRP A 72 20.70 -2.22 -4.01
N ASN A 73 20.44 -1.62 -2.85
CA ASN A 73 20.40 -2.30 -1.57
C ASN A 73 18.95 -2.68 -1.23
N TYR A 74 18.73 -3.96 -0.94
CA TYR A 74 17.42 -4.46 -0.51
C TYR A 74 17.14 -4.09 0.95
N ILE A 75 16.08 -3.33 1.20
CA ILE A 75 15.57 -3.08 2.55
C ILE A 75 14.49 -4.11 2.86
N LYS A 76 14.63 -4.80 4.00
CA LYS A 76 13.67 -5.81 4.43
C LYS A 76 12.37 -5.13 4.83
N GLY A 77 11.35 -5.29 3.98
CA GLY A 77 9.99 -4.88 4.25
C GLY A 77 9.10 -5.98 4.85
N PRO A 78 7.79 -5.71 4.97
CA PRO A 78 6.81 -6.63 5.53
C PRO A 78 6.66 -7.87 4.64
N ARG A 79 6.80 -9.07 5.22
CA ARG A 79 6.78 -10.35 4.47
C ARG A 79 5.48 -10.57 3.68
N LEU A 80 4.36 -10.06 4.18
CA LEU A 80 3.02 -10.29 3.61
C LEU A 80 2.61 -9.25 2.55
N SER A 81 3.39 -8.18 2.37
CA SER A 81 2.97 -7.06 1.50
C SER A 81 3.23 -7.28 0.01
N GLY A 82 4.11 -8.21 -0.37
CA GLY A 82 4.60 -8.32 -1.76
C GLY A 82 5.54 -7.19 -2.21
N ILE A 83 5.57 -6.08 -1.47
CA ILE A 83 6.41 -4.90 -1.74
C ILE A 83 7.89 -5.24 -1.51
N ARG A 84 8.74 -4.74 -2.41
CA ARG A 84 10.20 -4.86 -2.39
C ARG A 84 10.79 -3.45 -2.38
N TYR A 85 11.59 -3.17 -1.37
CA TYR A 85 12.13 -1.84 -1.12
C TYR A 85 13.59 -1.81 -1.57
N TRP A 86 13.89 -0.95 -2.53
CA TRP A 86 15.21 -0.81 -3.13
C TRP A 86 15.77 0.57 -2.82
N GLN A 87 16.94 0.62 -2.18
CA GLN A 87 17.62 1.87 -1.83
C GLN A 87 19.00 1.93 -2.45
N LYS A 88 19.30 3.01 -3.16
CA LYS A 88 20.58 3.25 -3.82
C LYS A 88 21.09 4.65 -3.50
N GLU A 89 22.40 4.83 -3.45
CA GLU A 89 23.00 6.17 -3.39
C GLU A 89 22.68 6.88 -4.72
N ASN A 90 22.23 8.13 -4.64
CA ASN A 90 21.73 8.86 -5.78
C ASN A 90 22.81 8.97 -6.87
N ASP A 91 22.55 8.39 -8.02
CA ASP A 91 23.32 8.57 -9.24
C ASP A 91 22.39 9.02 -10.38
N ASP A 92 22.92 9.28 -11.57
CA ASP A 92 22.08 9.69 -12.71
C ASP A 92 21.13 8.57 -13.19
N GLN A 93 21.23 7.34 -12.65
CA GLN A 93 20.44 6.16 -13.00
C GLN A 93 19.62 5.61 -11.82
N ASN A 94 18.55 6.33 -11.51
CA ASN A 94 17.67 6.05 -10.38
C ASN A 94 16.41 5.22 -10.73
N GLU A 95 16.31 4.65 -11.92
CA GLU A 95 15.18 3.81 -12.31
C GLU A 95 15.50 2.33 -12.06
N ILE A 96 14.54 1.59 -11.47
CA ILE A 96 14.64 0.13 -11.32
C ILE A 96 14.18 -0.64 -12.57
N PHE A 97 13.48 0.02 -13.49
CA PHE A 97 13.00 -0.56 -14.74
C PHE A 97 13.59 0.21 -15.90
N SER A 98 14.52 -0.41 -16.63
CA SER A 98 15.14 0.19 -17.81
C SER A 98 14.25 0.08 -19.05
N ASP A 99 13.47 -0.98 -19.15
CA ASP A 99 12.63 -1.27 -20.31
C ASP A 99 11.13 -1.03 -20.04
N ARG A 100 10.41 -0.71 -21.12
CA ARG A 100 8.98 -0.44 -21.08
C ARG A 100 8.15 -1.68 -20.72
N GLN A 101 8.59 -2.87 -21.12
CA GLN A 101 7.88 -4.12 -20.88
C GLN A 101 7.88 -4.47 -19.38
N SER A 102 8.98 -4.22 -18.68
CA SER A 102 9.09 -4.36 -17.24
C SER A 102 8.16 -3.39 -16.49
N LYS A 103 8.07 -2.13 -16.97
CA LYS A 103 7.12 -1.13 -16.42
C LYS A 103 5.66 -1.56 -16.65
N ASP A 104 5.33 -2.06 -17.84
CA ASP A 104 4.00 -2.59 -18.17
C ASP A 104 3.60 -3.75 -17.26
N ASN A 105 4.49 -4.74 -17.13
CA ASN A 105 4.30 -5.88 -16.24
C ASN A 105 4.14 -5.46 -14.77
N TYR A 106 4.86 -4.44 -14.32
CA TYR A 106 4.70 -3.87 -12.98
C TYR A 106 3.29 -3.32 -12.76
N TYR A 107 2.81 -2.44 -13.64
CA TYR A 107 1.45 -1.88 -13.51
C TYR A 107 0.37 -2.96 -13.61
N LYS A 108 0.57 -3.97 -14.47
CA LYS A 108 -0.33 -5.12 -14.56
C LYS A 108 -0.45 -5.89 -13.24
N ARG A 109 0.68 -6.15 -12.56
CA ARG A 109 0.66 -6.79 -11.22
C ARG A 109 -0.04 -5.92 -10.19
N LEU A 110 0.23 -4.61 -10.20
CA LEU A 110 -0.39 -3.66 -9.27
C LEU A 110 -1.90 -3.51 -9.47
N MET A 111 -2.36 -3.57 -10.73
CA MET A 111 -3.80 -3.64 -11.04
C MET A 111 -4.42 -4.92 -10.47
N GLY A 112 -3.77 -6.06 -10.69
CA GLY A 112 -4.22 -7.36 -10.14
C GLY A 112 -4.35 -7.32 -8.62
N TYR A 113 -3.35 -6.78 -7.93
CA TYR A 113 -3.39 -6.56 -6.49
C TYR A 113 -4.61 -5.72 -6.07
N SER A 114 -4.78 -4.54 -6.68
CA SER A 114 -5.87 -3.62 -6.32
C SER A 114 -7.25 -4.23 -6.58
N PHE A 115 -7.38 -5.00 -7.68
CA PHE A 115 -8.60 -5.71 -8.05
C PHE A 115 -8.97 -6.81 -7.04
N TRP A 116 -8.01 -7.68 -6.69
CA TRP A 116 -8.26 -8.77 -5.73
C TRP A 116 -8.60 -8.23 -4.34
N PHE A 117 -7.83 -7.25 -3.83
CA PHE A 117 -8.12 -6.63 -2.54
C PHE A 117 -9.46 -5.88 -2.55
N GLY A 118 -9.79 -5.18 -3.65
CA GLY A 118 -11.09 -4.52 -3.81
C GLY A 118 -12.24 -5.53 -3.79
N THR A 119 -12.10 -6.63 -4.52
CA THR A 119 -13.12 -7.69 -4.58
C THR A 119 -13.34 -8.34 -3.22
N LEU A 120 -12.27 -8.58 -2.45
CA LEU A 120 -12.38 -9.07 -1.07
C LEU A 120 -13.10 -8.08 -0.15
N CYS A 121 -12.80 -6.78 -0.25
CA CYS A 121 -13.49 -5.74 0.52
C CYS A 121 -14.98 -5.67 0.17
N LEU A 122 -15.32 -5.80 -1.12
CA LEU A 122 -16.70 -5.82 -1.58
C LEU A 122 -17.45 -7.04 -1.04
N ALA A 123 -16.87 -8.24 -1.16
CA ALA A 123 -17.45 -9.48 -0.63
C ALA A 123 -17.66 -9.41 0.90
N TYR A 124 -16.68 -8.88 1.62
CA TYR A 124 -16.78 -8.68 3.07
C TYR A 124 -17.88 -7.67 3.39
N SER A 125 -17.97 -6.54 2.67
CA SER A 125 -19.05 -5.57 2.87
C SER A 125 -20.43 -6.17 2.63
N TYR A 126 -20.58 -7.00 1.59
CA TYR A 126 -21.82 -7.71 1.30
C TYR A 126 -22.21 -8.65 2.45
N MET A 127 -21.25 -9.38 3.04
CA MET A 127 -21.49 -10.24 4.19
C MET A 127 -22.06 -9.47 5.40
N PHE A 128 -21.58 -8.25 5.66
CA PHE A 128 -22.08 -7.43 6.78
C PHE A 128 -23.47 -6.84 6.52
N TYR A 129 -23.73 -6.39 5.30
CA TYR A 129 -25.00 -5.75 4.96
C TYR A 129 -26.14 -6.74 4.69
N LYS A 130 -25.82 -7.99 4.34
CA LYS A 130 -26.82 -9.02 4.04
C LYS A 130 -27.70 -9.35 5.25
N ASP A 131 -27.08 -9.53 6.42
CA ASP A 131 -27.76 -10.08 7.60
C ASP A 131 -28.07 -9.01 8.67
N SER A 132 -27.58 -7.77 8.50
CA SER A 132 -27.82 -6.70 9.47
C SER A 132 -27.90 -5.31 8.84
N GLY A 133 -28.85 -4.50 9.29
CA GLY A 133 -28.81 -3.05 9.07
C GLY A 133 -27.55 -2.41 9.68
N LEU A 134 -27.28 -1.17 9.30
CA LEU A 134 -26.16 -0.41 9.86
C LEU A 134 -26.29 -0.28 11.38
N TYR A 135 -27.45 0.23 11.81
CA TYR A 135 -27.87 0.29 13.21
C TYR A 135 -28.89 -0.80 13.52
N HIS A 136 -29.06 -1.09 14.81
CA HIS A 136 -30.12 -1.98 15.26
C HIS A 136 -31.51 -1.38 14.99
N GLU A 137 -32.48 -2.18 14.57
CA GLU A 137 -33.82 -1.69 14.18
C GLU A 137 -34.55 -0.99 15.34
N GLY A 138 -34.38 -1.50 16.56
CA GLY A 138 -34.97 -0.93 17.77
C GLY A 138 -34.32 0.37 18.25
N LEU A 139 -33.23 0.84 17.64
CA LEU A 139 -32.56 2.07 18.05
C LEU A 139 -33.50 3.28 17.92
N TRP A 140 -34.25 3.35 16.81
CA TRP A 140 -35.09 4.50 16.47
C TRP A 140 -36.37 4.60 17.31
N SER A 141 -36.76 3.53 18.01
CA SER A 141 -37.94 3.53 18.90
C SER A 141 -37.61 3.88 20.35
N MET A 142 -36.32 4.02 20.70
CA MET A 142 -35.90 4.40 22.04
C MET A 142 -36.23 5.87 22.35
N LYS A 143 -36.64 6.16 23.58
CA LYS A 143 -36.97 7.51 24.04
C LYS A 143 -35.80 8.16 24.79
N ASP A 144 -35.71 9.48 24.65
CA ASP A 144 -34.90 10.38 25.46
C ASP A 144 -33.40 9.99 25.55
N SER A 145 -32.86 9.94 26.77
CA SER A 145 -31.43 9.68 27.03
C SER A 145 -30.97 8.27 26.63
N LEU A 146 -31.90 7.32 26.48
CA LEU A 146 -31.62 5.95 26.11
C LEU A 146 -31.22 5.84 24.63
N PHE A 147 -31.87 6.63 23.77
CA PHE A 147 -31.50 6.76 22.35
C PHE A 147 -30.05 7.23 22.21
N TRP A 148 -29.68 8.34 22.85
CA TRP A 148 -28.34 8.91 22.70
C TRP A 148 -27.24 7.98 23.21
N LYS A 149 -27.49 7.25 24.31
CA LYS A 149 -26.54 6.25 24.83
C LYS A 149 -26.38 5.08 23.86
N ALA A 150 -27.49 4.53 23.36
CA ALA A 150 -27.46 3.43 22.40
C ALA A 150 -26.83 3.84 21.07
N PHE A 151 -27.15 5.03 20.57
CA PHE A 151 -26.57 5.58 19.34
C PHE A 151 -25.06 5.74 19.44
N LEU A 152 -24.57 6.38 20.53
CA LEU A 152 -23.13 6.57 20.74
C LEU A 152 -22.40 5.23 20.91
N PHE A 153 -23.05 4.26 21.56
CA PHE A 153 -22.50 2.91 21.74
C PHE A 153 -22.44 2.11 20.43
N GLU A 154 -23.46 2.23 19.56
CA GLU A 154 -23.52 1.51 18.28
C GLU A 154 -22.62 2.14 17.21
N THR A 155 -22.39 3.46 17.27
CA THR A 155 -21.64 4.22 16.25
C THR A 155 -20.25 3.62 15.93
N PRO A 156 -19.40 3.23 16.89
CA PRO A 156 -18.12 2.56 16.61
C PRO A 156 -18.29 1.27 15.79
N PHE A 157 -19.30 0.45 16.07
CA PHE A 157 -19.56 -0.78 15.33
C PHE A 157 -20.05 -0.48 13.92
N VAL A 158 -20.87 0.55 13.75
CA VAL A 158 -21.30 1.02 12.42
C VAL A 158 -20.09 1.48 11.60
N LEU A 159 -19.15 2.21 12.20
CA LEU A 159 -17.92 2.64 11.52
C LEU A 159 -17.07 1.44 11.10
N VAL A 160 -16.96 0.41 11.93
CA VAL A 160 -16.28 -0.84 11.57
C VAL A 160 -16.98 -1.55 10.42
N LYS A 161 -18.32 -1.62 10.41
CA LYS A 161 -19.12 -2.20 9.31
C LYS A 161 -18.96 -1.43 7.99
N LEU A 162 -18.86 -0.10 8.06
CA LEU A 162 -18.69 0.77 6.88
C LEU A 162 -17.26 0.75 6.32
N SER A 163 -16.27 0.44 7.16
CA SER A 163 -14.85 0.46 6.81
C SER A 163 -14.49 -0.34 5.53
N PRO A 164 -15.06 -1.53 5.24
CA PRO A 164 -14.73 -2.29 4.03
C PRO A 164 -15.26 -1.61 2.76
N THR A 165 -16.42 -0.95 2.83
CA THR A 165 -16.98 -0.19 1.70
C THR A 165 -16.15 1.04 1.39
N LEU A 166 -15.71 1.76 2.44
CA LEU A 166 -14.79 2.89 2.27
C LEU A 166 -13.45 2.45 1.67
N LEU A 167 -12.90 1.32 2.14
CA LEU A 167 -11.68 0.72 1.58
C LEU A 167 -11.88 0.28 0.13
N PHE A 168 -13.04 -0.27 -0.23
CA PHE A 168 -13.35 -0.62 -1.62
C PHE A 168 -13.30 0.59 -2.55
N VAL A 169 -13.99 1.69 -2.19
CA VAL A 169 -13.96 2.93 -2.99
C VAL A 169 -12.53 3.46 -3.13
N PHE A 170 -11.77 3.43 -2.04
CA PHE A 170 -10.37 3.84 -2.04
C PHE A 170 -9.50 2.96 -2.96
N LEU A 171 -9.62 1.63 -2.88
CA LEU A 171 -8.89 0.69 -3.74
C LEU A 171 -9.31 0.80 -5.21
N ALA A 172 -10.59 1.05 -5.50
CA ALA A 172 -11.08 1.31 -6.86
C ALA A 172 -10.44 2.58 -7.45
N SER A 173 -10.25 3.63 -6.64
CA SER A 173 -9.55 4.85 -7.08
C SER A 173 -8.08 4.58 -7.42
N ILE A 174 -7.39 3.74 -6.63
CA ILE A 174 -6.02 3.30 -6.92
C ILE A 174 -6.00 2.48 -8.21
N PHE A 175 -6.90 1.50 -8.35
CA PHE A 175 -7.01 0.69 -9.55
C PHE A 175 -7.18 1.55 -10.80
N TYR A 176 -8.08 2.54 -10.77
CA TYR A 176 -8.29 3.46 -11.88
C TYR A 176 -7.03 4.27 -12.23
N LYS A 177 -6.33 4.80 -11.22
CA LYS A 177 -5.07 5.54 -11.41
C LYS A 177 -4.00 4.67 -12.07
N VAL A 178 -3.84 3.42 -11.60
CA VAL A 178 -2.88 2.45 -12.14
C VAL A 178 -3.28 2.03 -13.57
N TYR A 179 -4.56 1.79 -13.81
CA TYR A 179 -5.10 1.45 -15.15
C TYR A 179 -4.84 2.57 -16.17
N ARG A 180 -5.07 3.83 -15.79
CA ARG A 180 -4.77 4.99 -16.65
C ARG A 180 -3.30 5.00 -17.07
N LYS A 181 -2.38 4.75 -16.13
CA LYS A 181 -0.93 4.67 -16.43
C LYS A 181 -0.58 3.50 -17.33
N TYR A 182 -1.18 2.34 -17.08
CA TYR A 182 -1.03 1.16 -17.91
C TYR A 182 -1.53 1.40 -19.36
N SER A 183 -2.70 2.02 -19.56
CA SER A 183 -3.22 2.34 -20.91
C SER A 183 -2.29 3.28 -21.68
N MET A 184 -1.81 4.34 -21.04
CA MET A 184 -0.87 5.28 -21.67
C MET A 184 0.45 4.61 -22.09
N LEU A 185 0.88 3.57 -21.36
CA LEU A 185 2.05 2.76 -21.70
C LEU A 185 1.77 1.71 -22.78
N LYS A 186 0.54 1.55 -23.26
CA LYS A 186 0.18 0.63 -24.35
C LYS A 186 -0.11 1.35 -25.67
N GLU A 187 -0.47 2.64 -25.61
CA GLU A 187 -0.86 3.46 -26.77
C GLU A 187 0.30 4.14 -27.53
N LYS A 188 1.54 4.00 -27.06
CA LYS A 188 2.77 4.47 -27.75
C LYS A 188 3.60 3.32 -28.33
#